data_AF-A0A833EHE4-F1
#
_entry.id   AF-A0A833EHE4-F1
#
_cell.length_a   1.000
_cell.length_b   1.000
_cell.length_c   1.000
_cell.angle_alpha   90.00
_cell.angle_beta   90.00
_cell.angle_gamma   90.00
#
_symmetry.space_group_name_H-M   'P 1'
#
loop_
_entity.id
_entity.type
_entity.pdbx_description
1 polymer ?
#
loop_
_entity_poly.entity_id
_entity_poly.type
_entity_poly.pdbx_seq_one_letter_code
_entity_poly.pdbx_strand_id
1 'polypeptide(L)'
;MPADYKCKMCGFYFCKQHIGSDKICILCSEALCRLCGKYYAISNCPVCGRIVCDQCSVQITPVVRVCKECYNRLEKPSAWPPQELVRKSSEYRLKLGKLVIELIRQRS
;
A
#
# COMPACT_ATOMS: atom_id res chain seq x y z
N MET A 1 29.17 0.68 16.24
CA MET A 1 28.79 2.04 15.78
C MET A 1 27.59 2.49 16.60
N PRO A 2 27.63 3.67 17.23
CA PRO A 2 26.49 4.16 18.02
C PRO A 2 25.35 4.66 17.11
N ALA A 3 24.12 4.48 17.61
CA ALA A 3 22.90 4.93 16.95
C ALA A 3 22.43 6.24 17.61
N ASP A 4 22.94 7.37 17.12
CA ASP A 4 22.74 8.67 17.77
C ASP A 4 21.64 9.52 17.12
N TYR A 5 21.14 9.11 15.95
CA TYR A 5 20.25 9.94 15.14
C TYR A 5 18.81 9.46 15.19
N LYS A 6 17.92 10.27 15.79
CA LYS A 6 16.49 9.97 15.88
C LYS A 6 15.76 10.29 14.58
N CYS A 7 15.07 9.28 14.02
CA CYS A 7 14.19 9.45 12.86
C CYS A 7 12.93 10.25 13.25
N LYS A 8 12.58 11.27 12.45
CA LYS A 8 11.36 12.09 12.65
C LYS A 8 10.05 11.32 12.41
N MET A 9 10.10 10.26 11.61
CA MET A 9 8.91 9.52 11.16
C MET A 9 8.55 8.34 12.07
N CYS A 10 9.53 7.56 12.54
CA CYS A 10 9.30 6.39 13.40
C CYS A 10 9.84 6.56 14.82
N GLY A 11 10.63 7.60 15.10
CA GLY A 11 11.17 7.87 16.44
C GLY A 11 12.34 6.99 16.87
N PHE A 12 12.72 5.96 16.09
CA PHE A 12 13.88 5.11 16.38
C PHE A 12 15.21 5.80 16.10
N TYR A 13 16.27 5.31 16.73
CA TYR A 13 17.63 5.79 16.56
C TYR A 13 18.38 4.96 15.52
N PHE A 14 19.17 5.65 14.69
CA PHE A 14 19.95 5.05 13.60
C PHE A 14 21.38 5.59 13.59
N CYS A 15 22.28 4.82 12.98
CA CYS A 15 23.62 5.29 12.63
C CYS A 15 23.55 6.35 11.52
N LYS A 16 24.56 7.22 11.42
CA LYS A 16 24.63 8.30 10.41
C LYS A 16 24.39 7.83 8.97
N GLN A 17 24.84 6.63 8.62
CA GLN A 17 24.70 6.05 7.28
C GLN A 17 23.28 5.57 6.92
N HIS A 18 22.39 5.41 7.90
CA HIS A 18 21.02 4.92 7.70
C HIS A 18 19.96 6.02 7.90
N ILE A 19 20.40 7.28 8.04
CA ILE A 19 19.51 8.43 8.18
C ILE A 19 19.83 9.47 7.09
N GLY A 20 18.79 9.97 6.45
CA GLY A 20 18.88 11.08 5.49
C GLY A 20 19.17 12.41 6.17
N SER A 21 19.57 13.40 5.36
CA SER A 21 19.78 14.79 5.82
C SER A 21 18.50 15.45 6.35
N ASP A 22 17.34 14.99 5.90
CA ASP A 22 16.01 15.37 6.38
C ASP A 22 15.67 14.83 7.79
N LYS A 23 16.55 13.99 8.36
CA LYS A 23 16.36 13.23 9.60
C LYS A 23 15.27 12.16 9.49
N ILE A 24 15.09 11.59 8.31
CA ILE A 24 14.22 10.42 8.07
C ILE A 24 15.13 9.22 7.80
N CYS A 25 14.86 8.08 8.43
CA CYS A 25 15.64 6.87 8.16
C CYS A 25 15.31 6.31 6.77
N ILE A 26 16.24 5.55 6.19
CA ILE A 26 16.08 4.97 4.84
C ILE A 26 14.78 4.19 4.69
N LEU A 27 14.37 3.41 5.71
CA LEU A 27 13.15 2.62 5.69
C LEU A 27 11.89 3.49 5.64
N CYS A 28 11.85 4.54 6.48
CA CYS A 28 10.74 5.48 6.47
C CYS A 28 10.68 6.21 5.13
N SER A 29 11.82 6.65 4.61
CA SER A 29 11.92 7.33 3.32
C SER A 29 11.38 6.46 2.17
N GLU A 30 11.72 5.18 2.14
CA GLU A 30 11.23 4.24 1.14
C GLU A 30 9.75 3.91 1.29
N ALA A 31 9.21 3.96 2.51
CA ALA A 31 7.81 3.68 2.81
C ALA A 31 6.87 4.89 2.63
N LEU A 32 7.39 6.09 2.34
CA LEU A 32 6.59 7.28 2.13
C LEU A 32 5.80 7.24 0.81
N CYS A 33 4.59 7.79 0.83
CA CYS A 33 3.76 7.94 -0.35
C CYS A 33 4.51 8.69 -1.45
N ARG A 34 4.57 8.10 -2.65
CA ARG A 34 5.26 8.68 -3.81
C ARG A 34 4.56 9.89 -4.43
N LEU A 35 3.38 10.26 -3.94
CA LEU A 35 2.68 11.47 -4.37
C LEU A 35 2.95 12.65 -3.44
N CYS A 36 2.80 12.46 -2.13
CA CYS A 36 2.92 13.57 -1.19
C CYS A 36 4.22 13.59 -0.39
N GLY A 37 4.92 12.46 -0.25
CA GLY A 37 6.11 12.33 0.60
C GLY A 37 5.85 12.59 2.09
N LYS A 38 4.58 12.67 2.54
CA LYS A 38 4.22 13.07 3.91
C LYS A 38 3.75 11.91 4.79
N TYR A 39 3.00 10.98 4.22
CA TYR A 39 2.39 9.86 4.94
C TYR A 39 2.96 8.53 4.45
N TYR A 40 2.98 7.51 5.32
CA TYR A 40 3.30 6.16 4.90
C TYR A 40 2.32 5.66 3.85
N ALA A 41 2.84 4.95 2.86
CA ALA A 41 2.01 4.26 1.89
C ALA A 41 1.30 3.07 2.55
N ILE A 42 0.04 2.87 2.16
CA ILE A 42 -0.81 1.77 2.65
C ILE A 42 -1.19 0.79 1.54
N SER A 43 -0.90 1.15 0.29
CA SER A 43 -1.21 0.35 -0.88
C SER A 43 -0.35 0.80 -2.07
N ASN A 44 -0.22 -0.07 -3.06
CA ASN A 44 0.42 0.26 -4.32
C ASN A 44 -0.67 0.49 -5.36
N CYS A 45 -0.55 1.55 -6.17
CA CYS A 45 -1.48 1.78 -7.25
C CYS A 45 -1.33 0.70 -8.33
N PRO A 46 -2.37 -0.10 -8.65
CA PRO A 46 -2.26 -1.19 -9.62
C PRO A 46 -2.05 -0.69 -11.07
N VAL A 47 -2.24 0.61 -11.32
CA VAL A 47 -2.07 1.22 -12.64
C VAL A 47 -0.63 1.68 -12.89
N CYS A 48 0.04 2.27 -11.90
CA CYS A 48 1.39 2.84 -12.07
C CYS A 48 2.46 2.25 -11.13
N GLY A 49 2.10 1.32 -10.25
CA GLY A 49 3.02 0.68 -9.30
C GLY A 49 3.46 1.53 -8.11
N ARG A 50 3.27 2.86 -8.13
CA ARG A 50 3.65 3.75 -7.03
C ARG A 50 2.94 3.39 -5.72
N ILE A 51 3.71 3.37 -4.63
CA ILE A 51 3.18 3.24 -3.27
C ILE A 51 2.49 4.56 -2.86
N VAL A 52 1.28 4.48 -2.30
CA VAL A 52 0.42 5.64 -2.01
C VAL A 52 -0.28 5.54 -0.65
N CYS A 53 -0.46 6.70 0.00
CA CYS A 53 -1.23 6.80 1.24
C CYS A 53 -2.74 6.83 0.97
N ASP A 54 -3.52 6.76 2.04
CA ASP A 54 -4.97 6.89 2.05
C ASP A 54 -5.45 8.23 1.47
N GLN A 55 -4.76 9.33 1.76
CA GLN A 55 -5.13 10.68 1.32
C GLN A 55 -4.85 10.92 -0.18
N CYS A 56 -3.87 10.20 -0.75
CA CYS A 56 -3.47 10.35 -2.14
C CYS A 56 -4.06 9.24 -3.05
N SER A 57 -4.96 8.42 -2.52
CA SER A 57 -5.59 7.32 -3.25
C SER A 57 -7.11 7.28 -3.07
N VAL A 58 -7.79 6.62 -4.00
CA VAL A 58 -9.23 6.33 -3.95
C VAL A 58 -9.39 4.82 -3.78
N GLN A 59 -10.16 4.41 -2.78
CA GLN A 59 -10.45 3.00 -2.51
C GLN A 59 -11.51 2.48 -3.48
N ILE A 60 -11.11 1.66 -4.45
CA ILE A 60 -11.99 1.18 -5.53
C ILE A 60 -12.79 -0.05 -5.11
N THR A 61 -12.14 -0.97 -4.39
CA THR A 61 -12.74 -2.19 -3.80
C THR A 61 -12.26 -2.31 -2.36
N PRO A 62 -12.75 -3.23 -1.51
CA PRO A 62 -12.25 -3.38 -0.14
C PRO A 62 -10.74 -3.62 0.01
N VAL A 63 -10.03 -4.02 -1.05
CA VAL A 63 -8.58 -4.33 -1.01
C VAL A 63 -7.75 -3.56 -2.05
N VAL A 64 -8.38 -2.79 -2.95
CA VAL A 64 -7.66 -2.09 -4.03
C VAL A 64 -7.81 -0.58 -3.89
N ARG A 65 -6.67 0.13 -3.94
CA ARG A 65 -6.60 1.59 -4.02
C ARG A 65 -5.89 2.03 -5.29
N VAL A 66 -6.42 3.06 -5.96
CA VAL A 66 -5.79 3.68 -7.14
C VAL A 66 -5.37 5.09 -6.76
N CYS A 67 -4.16 5.52 -7.16
CA CYS A 67 -3.70 6.87 -6.86
C CYS A 67 -4.58 7.91 -7.57
N LYS A 68 -4.75 9.10 -6.97
CA LYS A 68 -5.62 10.15 -7.53
C LYS A 68 -5.25 10.54 -8.97
N GLU A 69 -3.95 10.55 -9.30
CA GLU A 69 -3.47 10.84 -10.66
C GLU A 69 -3.90 9.79 -11.69
N CYS A 70 -3.86 8.50 -11.35
CA CYS A 70 -4.35 7.45 -12.24
C CYS A 70 -5.88 7.45 -12.28
N TYR A 71 -6.53 7.60 -11.12
CA TYR A 71 -7.98 7.61 -11.01
C TYR A 71 -8.63 8.70 -11.87
N ASN A 72 -8.03 9.89 -11.92
CA ASN A 72 -8.52 11.00 -12.74
C ASN A 72 -8.39 10.76 -14.25
N ARG A 73 -7.57 9.79 -14.68
CA ARG A 73 -7.38 9.41 -16.10
C ARG A 73 -8.25 8.23 -16.52
N LEU A 74 -8.89 7.53 -15.57
CA LEU A 74 -9.78 6.42 -15.88
C LEU A 74 -11.15 6.96 -16.28
N GLU A 75 -11.78 6.30 -17.25
CA GLU A 75 -13.21 6.45 -17.44
C GLU A 75 -13.91 6.00 -16.17
N LYS A 76 -14.68 6.92 -15.58
CA LYS A 76 -15.37 6.66 -14.32
C LYS A 76 -16.57 5.75 -14.61
N PRO A 77 -16.71 4.61 -13.93
CA PRO A 77 -17.92 3.81 -14.06
C PRO A 77 -19.11 4.63 -13.56
N SER A 78 -20.25 4.50 -14.24
CA SER A 78 -21.48 5.24 -13.93
C SER A 78 -22.06 4.90 -12.54
N ALA A 79 -21.62 3.80 -11.93
CA ALA A 79 -22.00 3.38 -10.58
C ALA A 79 -20.79 2.92 -9.76
N TRP A 80 -20.81 3.25 -8.47
CA TRP A 80 -19.77 2.89 -7.50
C TRP A 80 -20.30 1.99 -6.38
N PRO A 81 -19.57 0.95 -5.95
CA PRO A 81 -18.26 0.49 -6.44
C PRO A 81 -18.36 -0.19 -7.81
N PRO A 82 -17.28 -0.25 -8.61
CA PRO A 82 -17.30 -0.92 -9.90
C PRO A 82 -17.54 -2.41 -9.68
N GLN A 83 -18.76 -2.87 -9.97
CA GLN A 83 -19.22 -4.21 -9.60
C GLN A 83 -18.35 -5.32 -10.20
N GLU A 84 -17.73 -5.07 -11.35
CA GLU A 84 -16.80 -6.00 -11.98
C GLU A 84 -15.53 -6.22 -11.14
N LEU A 85 -14.99 -5.16 -10.52
CA LEU A 85 -13.84 -5.27 -9.62
C LEU A 85 -14.22 -5.90 -8.27
N VAL A 86 -15.45 -5.67 -7.80
CA VAL A 86 -16.01 -6.35 -6.62
C VAL A 86 -16.17 -7.85 -6.90
N ARG A 87 -16.76 -8.25 -8.03
CA ARG A 87 -16.94 -9.65 -8.42
C ARG A 87 -15.61 -10.39 -8.52
N LYS A 88 -14.61 -9.82 -9.18
CA LYS A 88 -13.27 -10.41 -9.27
C LYS A 88 -12.64 -10.62 -7.89
N SER A 89 -12.83 -9.68 -6.96
CA SER A 89 -12.32 -9.84 -5.59
C SER A 89 -13.03 -10.94 -4.79
N SER A 90 -14.34 -11.11 -5.00
CA SER A 90 -15.14 -12.15 -4.34
C SER A 90 -14.83 -13.56 -4.85
N GLU A 91 -14.64 -13.72 -6.16
CA GLU A 91 -14.21 -14.99 -6.77
C GLU A 91 -12.81 -15.40 -6.29
N TYR A 92 -11.88 -14.44 -6.20
CA TYR A 92 -10.54 -14.70 -5.67
C TYR A 92 -10.59 -15.14 -4.21
N ARG A 93 -11.44 -14.52 -3.38
CA ARG A 93 -11.65 -14.93 -1.97
C ARG A 93 -12.23 -16.33 -1.86
N LEU A 94 -13.19 -16.70 -2.70
CA LEU A 94 -13.74 -18.06 -2.74
C LEU A 94 -12.68 -19.09 -3.16
N LYS A 95 -11.85 -18.75 -4.15
CA LYS A 95 -10.76 -19.62 -4.62
C LYS A 95 -9.68 -19.81 -3.55
N LEU A 96 -9.27 -18.74 -2.87
CA LEU A 96 -8.33 -18.80 -1.74
C LEU A 96 -8.93 -19.59 -0.57
N GLY A 97 -10.20 -19.38 -0.23
CA GLY A 97 -10.87 -20.13 0.83
C GLY A 97 -10.84 -21.64 0.58
N LYS A 98 -11.13 -22.07 -0.67
CA LYS A 98 -11.02 -23.47 -1.08
C LYS A 98 -9.59 -23.99 -0.94
N LEU A 99 -8.60 -23.25 -1.42
CA LEU A 99 -7.19 -23.62 -1.35
C LEU A 99 -6.70 -23.79 0.09
N VAL A 100 -7.09 -22.88 0.99
CA VAL A 100 -6.72 -22.95 2.42
C VAL A 100 -7.34 -24.17 3.10
N ILE A 101 -8.60 -24.49 2.83
CA ILE A 101 -9.26 -25.70 3.35
C ILE A 101 -8.53 -26.97 2.89
N GLU A 102 -8.11 -27.00 1.63
CA GLU A 102 -7.38 -28.13 1.05
C GLU A 102 -6.00 -28.32 1.70
N LEU A 103 -5.29 -27.22 1.96
CA LEU A 103 -4.01 -27.24 2.67
C LEU A 103 -4.14 -27.66 4.14
N ILE A 104 -5.23 -27.31 4.83
CA ILE A 104 -5.51 -27.77 6.20
C ILE A 104 -5.76 -29.29 6.20
N ARG A 105 -6.52 -29.80 5.23
CA ARG A 105 -6.81 -31.25 5.10
C ARG A 105 -5.56 -32.08 4.80
N GLN A 106 -4.57 -31.54 4.09
CA GLN A 106 -3.30 -32.22 3.81
C GLN A 106 -2.33 -32.25 5.01
N ARG A 107 -2.64 -31.51 6.08
CA ARG A 107 -1.85 -31.45 7.32
C ARG A 107 -2.53 -32.15 8.52
N SER A 108 -3.64 -32.85 8.28
CA SER A 108 -4.38 -33.68 9.26
C SER A 108 -4.23 -35.15 8.89
#